data_AF-A0A0G4ITU5-F1
#
_entry.id   AF-A0A0G4ITU5-F1
#
_cell.length_a   1.000
_cell.length_b   1.000
_cell.length_c   1.000
_cell.angle_alpha   90.00
_cell.angle_beta   90.00
_cell.angle_gamma   90.00
#
_symmetry.space_group_name_H-M   'P 1'
#
loop_
_entity.id
_entity.type
_entity.pdbx_description
1 polymer ?
#
loop_
_entity_poly.entity_id
_entity_poly.type
_entity_poly.pdbx_seq_one_letter_code
_entity_poly.pdbx_strand_id
1 'polypeptide(L)'
;MLADKARARLASGALLDSHALAGIVVRSFFEWMFDEPFLDEWEFVVDATWHWRRSIAQKGAADPALKQRVVDWIIGVLRRSRFQSVFGEGWSSPECYSVVLQPFLISPAINYVDVVVAVTSLPGHERRPVGDLVAEALRQQHPFPILERYVEQPVGDIPANSVVFIPFDTALAKCDPRHADQLVFGAGRRACPGMALARSTLQALLEATIGHERLQPCVGYRWSGRRNDGKETLPETVFQITSFARALAGLLIPGLGCTVS
;
A
#
# COMPACT_ATOMS: atom_id res chain seq x y z
N MET A 1 -7.23 2.50 18.38
CA MET A 1 -7.95 1.68 17.38
C MET A 1 -7.08 0.56 16.78
N LEU A 2 -6.07 0.81 15.93
CA LEU A 2 -5.22 -0.27 15.36
C LEU A 2 -4.53 -1.08 16.46
N ALA A 3 -3.86 -0.38 17.38
CA ALA A 3 -3.19 -0.98 18.54
C ALA A 3 -4.15 -1.83 19.39
N ASP A 4 -5.37 -1.35 19.63
CA ASP A 4 -6.36 -2.07 20.45
C ASP A 4 -6.84 -3.34 19.76
N LYS A 5 -7.14 -3.29 18.46
CA LYS A 5 -7.50 -4.47 17.67
C LYS A 5 -6.34 -5.49 17.62
N ALA A 6 -5.10 -5.01 17.50
CA ALA A 6 -3.92 -5.87 17.55
C ALA A 6 -3.76 -6.52 18.94
N ARG A 7 -3.87 -5.76 20.03
CA ARG A 7 -3.84 -6.30 21.41
C ARG A 7 -4.95 -7.32 21.65
N ALA A 8 -6.18 -7.02 21.23
CA ALA A 8 -7.31 -7.92 21.37
C ALA A 8 -7.07 -9.25 20.64
N ARG A 9 -6.49 -9.18 19.42
CA ARG A 9 -6.12 -10.37 18.66
C ARG A 9 -5.00 -11.18 19.32
N LEU A 10 -3.98 -10.52 19.86
CA LEU A 10 -2.92 -11.21 20.59
C LEU A 10 -3.44 -11.84 21.89
N ALA A 11 -4.32 -11.14 22.61
CA ALA A 11 -4.93 -11.61 23.86
C ALA A 11 -5.86 -12.82 23.64
N SER A 12 -6.49 -12.95 22.46
CA SER A 12 -7.24 -14.16 22.11
C SER A 12 -6.36 -15.35 21.74
N GLY A 13 -5.04 -15.17 21.68
CA GLY A 13 -4.11 -16.17 21.19
C GLY A 13 -4.11 -16.33 19.67
N ALA A 14 -4.78 -15.47 18.91
CA ALA A 14 -4.68 -15.55 17.46
C ALA A 14 -3.30 -15.07 16.97
N LEU A 15 -2.86 -15.63 15.83
CA LEU A 15 -1.65 -15.18 15.16
C LEU A 15 -1.88 -13.80 14.53
N LEU A 16 -0.91 -12.90 14.68
CA LEU A 16 -0.87 -11.61 14.00
C LEU A 16 0.05 -11.72 12.78
N ASP A 17 -0.47 -12.35 11.73
CA ASP A 17 0.20 -12.54 10.44
C ASP A 17 -0.09 -11.39 9.45
N SER A 18 0.39 -11.51 8.21
CA SER A 18 0.23 -10.44 7.22
C SER A 18 -1.24 -10.17 6.85
N HIS A 19 -2.09 -11.21 6.81
CA HIS A 19 -3.51 -11.07 6.48
C HIS A 19 -4.26 -10.41 7.64
N ALA A 20 -4.00 -10.86 8.87
CA ALA A 20 -4.52 -10.26 10.09
C ALA A 20 -4.15 -8.77 10.22
N LEU A 21 -2.90 -8.43 9.93
CA LEU A 21 -2.44 -7.04 9.95
C LEU A 21 -3.17 -6.20 8.89
N ALA A 22 -3.30 -6.71 7.66
CA ALA A 22 -4.07 -6.04 6.61
C ALA A 22 -5.53 -5.83 7.04
N GLY A 23 -6.17 -6.84 7.62
CA GLY A 23 -7.54 -6.77 8.12
C GLY A 23 -7.71 -5.74 9.24
N ILE A 24 -6.80 -5.71 10.21
CA ILE A 24 -6.80 -4.69 11.27
C ILE A 24 -6.70 -3.29 10.67
N VAL A 25 -5.84 -3.08 9.67
CA VAL A 25 -5.67 -1.79 9.01
C VAL A 25 -6.95 -1.39 8.26
N VAL A 26 -7.48 -2.27 7.39
CA VAL A 26 -8.73 -2.01 6.63
C VAL A 26 -9.88 -1.67 7.56
N ARG A 27 -10.15 -2.53 8.55
CA ARG A 27 -11.23 -2.35 9.52
C ARG A 27 -11.09 -1.03 10.28
N SER A 28 -9.87 -0.74 10.75
CA SER A 28 -9.59 0.49 11.49
C SER A 28 -9.82 1.73 10.63
N PHE A 29 -9.20 1.80 9.44
CA PHE A 29 -9.33 2.98 8.59
C PHE A 29 -10.77 3.19 8.12
N PHE A 30 -11.49 2.11 7.84
CA PHE A 30 -12.91 2.16 7.52
C PHE A 30 -13.73 2.75 8.67
N GLU A 31 -13.62 2.17 9.88
CA GLU A 31 -14.36 2.61 11.07
C GLU A 31 -14.08 4.07 11.40
N TRP A 32 -12.83 4.50 11.27
CA TRP A 32 -12.45 5.90 11.49
C TRP A 32 -13.04 6.85 10.42
N MET A 33 -13.06 6.45 9.16
CA MET A 33 -13.56 7.31 8.08
C MET A 33 -15.08 7.44 8.10
N PHE A 34 -15.79 6.35 8.36
CA PHE A 34 -17.24 6.26 8.19
C PHE A 34 -18.01 6.32 9.51
N ASP A 35 -17.32 6.21 10.65
CA ASP A 35 -17.93 6.14 11.99
C ASP A 35 -18.96 5.01 12.11
N GLU A 36 -18.71 3.90 11.40
CA GLU A 36 -19.55 2.70 11.38
C GLU A 36 -18.69 1.43 11.49
N PRO A 37 -19.17 0.36 12.15
CA PRO A 37 -18.41 -0.87 12.33
C PRO A 37 -18.15 -1.56 10.98
N PHE A 38 -16.94 -2.11 10.80
CA PHE A 38 -16.65 -2.97 9.66
C PHE A 38 -17.24 -4.38 9.90
N LEU A 39 -18.19 -4.78 9.05
CA LEU A 39 -18.92 -6.04 9.17
C LEU A 39 -18.12 -7.24 8.65
N ASP A 40 -18.36 -8.42 9.22
CA ASP A 40 -17.66 -9.66 8.82
C ASP A 40 -17.99 -10.08 7.38
N GLU A 41 -19.19 -9.75 6.90
CA GLU A 41 -19.58 -9.96 5.50
C GLU A 41 -18.74 -9.13 4.50
N TRP A 42 -17.99 -8.13 4.98
CA TRP A 42 -17.09 -7.30 4.18
C TRP A 42 -15.64 -7.80 4.18
N GLU A 43 -15.34 -8.96 4.77
CA GLU A 43 -14.00 -9.56 4.77
C GLU A 43 -13.42 -9.73 3.35
N PHE A 44 -14.26 -9.86 2.33
CA PHE A 44 -13.82 -9.89 0.93
C PHE A 44 -13.03 -8.64 0.51
N VAL A 45 -13.18 -7.50 1.19
CA VAL A 45 -12.40 -6.28 0.95
C VAL A 45 -10.95 -6.47 1.43
N VAL A 46 -10.75 -7.19 2.54
CA VAL A 46 -9.41 -7.53 3.03
C VAL A 46 -8.75 -8.50 2.06
N ASP A 47 -9.47 -9.53 1.62
CA ASP A 47 -8.98 -10.51 0.65
C ASP A 47 -8.61 -9.86 -0.68
N ALA A 48 -9.45 -8.94 -1.16
CA ALA A 48 -9.22 -8.16 -2.35
C ALA A 48 -7.86 -7.43 -2.32
N THR A 49 -7.41 -6.93 -1.16
CA THR A 49 -6.11 -6.25 -1.08
C THR A 49 -4.96 -7.15 -1.59
N TRP A 50 -5.03 -8.47 -1.40
CA TRP A 50 -4.05 -9.42 -1.93
C TRP A 50 -4.10 -9.57 -3.45
N HIS A 51 -5.28 -9.52 -4.05
CA HIS A 51 -5.44 -9.53 -5.51
C HIS A 51 -4.86 -8.25 -6.13
N TRP A 52 -5.07 -7.09 -5.48
CA TRP A 52 -4.44 -5.84 -5.90
C TRP A 52 -2.90 -5.91 -5.79
N ARG A 53 -2.35 -6.42 -4.68
CA ARG A 53 -0.90 -6.64 -4.53
C ARG A 53 -0.34 -7.49 -5.67
N ARG A 54 -0.99 -8.63 -5.98
CA ARG A 54 -0.59 -9.54 -7.07
C ARG A 54 -0.54 -8.83 -8.42
N SER A 55 -1.57 -8.04 -8.72
CA SER A 55 -1.66 -7.28 -9.97
C SER A 55 -0.60 -6.17 -10.04
N ILE A 56 -0.39 -5.43 -8.96
CA ILE A 56 0.60 -4.34 -8.88
C ILE A 56 2.01 -4.88 -9.02
N ALA A 57 2.31 -6.01 -8.37
CA ALA A 57 3.61 -6.68 -8.47
C ALA A 57 3.81 -7.42 -9.82
N GLN A 58 2.86 -7.34 -10.75
CA GLN A 58 2.86 -8.06 -12.03
C GLN A 58 3.07 -9.58 -11.87
N LYS A 59 2.56 -10.17 -10.78
CA LYS A 59 2.65 -11.61 -10.48
C LYS A 59 1.36 -12.37 -10.83
N GLY A 60 0.48 -11.75 -11.61
CA GLY A 60 -0.76 -12.33 -12.11
C GLY A 60 -1.92 -11.33 -12.11
N ALA A 61 -3.01 -11.72 -12.76
CA ALA A 61 -4.22 -10.92 -12.78
C ALA A 61 -4.92 -10.95 -11.41
N ALA A 62 -5.46 -9.80 -11.02
CA ALA A 62 -6.47 -9.75 -9.97
C ALA A 62 -7.79 -10.35 -10.49
N ASP A 63 -8.62 -10.84 -9.58
CA ASP A 63 -9.96 -11.34 -9.94
C ASP A 63 -10.86 -10.14 -10.29
N PRO A 64 -11.35 -10.03 -11.55
CA PRO A 64 -12.19 -8.92 -11.97
C PRO A 64 -13.53 -8.87 -11.24
N ALA A 65 -14.12 -10.02 -10.91
CA ALA A 65 -15.40 -10.09 -10.21
C ALA A 65 -15.25 -9.62 -8.76
N LEU A 66 -14.16 -10.01 -8.10
CA LEU A 66 -13.84 -9.52 -6.76
C LEU A 66 -13.53 -8.02 -6.77
N LYS A 67 -12.78 -7.53 -7.76
CA LYS A 67 -12.53 -6.08 -7.94
C LYS A 67 -13.84 -5.31 -8.06
N GLN A 68 -14.72 -5.76 -8.95
CA GLN A 68 -16.02 -5.12 -9.17
C GLN A 68 -16.86 -5.14 -7.90
N ARG A 69 -16.90 -6.26 -7.17
CA ARG A 69 -17.62 -6.37 -5.90
C ARG A 69 -17.13 -5.35 -4.85
N VAL A 70 -15.83 -5.10 -4.77
CA VAL A 70 -15.26 -4.08 -3.87
C VAL A 70 -15.63 -2.67 -4.32
N VAL A 71 -15.62 -2.41 -5.63
CA VAL A 71 -16.04 -1.12 -6.20
C VAL A 71 -17.52 -0.85 -5.89
N ASP A 72 -18.40 -1.81 -6.16
CA ASP A 72 -19.83 -1.68 -5.88
C ASP A 72 -20.09 -1.47 -4.37
N TRP A 73 -19.36 -2.21 -3.53
CA TRP A 73 -19.41 -2.04 -2.08
C TRP A 73 -19.02 -0.63 -1.66
N ILE A 74 -17.84 -0.13 -2.05
CA ILE A 74 -17.38 1.19 -1.59
C ILE A 74 -18.27 2.31 -2.12
N ILE A 75 -18.79 2.21 -3.35
CA ILE A 75 -19.77 3.16 -3.89
C ILE A 75 -21.05 3.15 -3.02
N GLY A 76 -21.52 1.96 -2.64
CA GLY A 76 -22.67 1.80 -1.74
C GLY A 76 -22.42 2.46 -0.38
N VAL A 77 -21.24 2.26 0.22
CA VAL A 77 -20.85 2.92 1.48
C VAL A 77 -20.82 4.45 1.30
N LEU A 78 -20.17 4.93 0.24
CA LEU A 78 -20.02 6.37 -0.01
C LEU A 78 -21.38 7.06 -0.18
N ARG A 79 -22.29 6.45 -0.95
CA ARG A 79 -23.65 6.98 -1.19
C ARG A 79 -24.52 7.06 0.07
N ARG A 80 -24.34 6.17 1.03
CA ARG A 80 -25.10 6.21 2.31
C ARG A 80 -24.40 7.02 3.41
N SER A 81 -23.11 7.31 3.24
CA SER A 81 -22.32 8.02 4.24
C SER A 81 -22.45 9.54 4.13
N ARG A 82 -21.85 10.25 5.09
CA ARG A 82 -21.67 11.71 5.04
C ARG A 82 -20.95 12.21 3.78
N PHE A 83 -20.18 11.36 3.11
CA PHE A 83 -19.41 11.71 1.92
C PHE A 83 -20.26 11.76 0.65
N GLN A 84 -21.54 11.34 0.68
CA GLN A 84 -22.42 11.45 -0.48
C GLN A 84 -22.33 12.86 -1.09
N SER A 85 -22.41 13.89 -0.25
CA SER A 85 -22.49 15.29 -0.67
C SER A 85 -21.26 15.81 -1.42
N VAL A 86 -20.12 15.10 -1.38
CA VAL A 86 -18.87 15.54 -2.01
C VAL A 86 -18.94 15.41 -3.53
N PHE A 87 -19.40 14.27 -4.04
CA PHE A 87 -19.48 14.01 -5.49
C PHE A 87 -20.88 13.57 -5.96
N GLY A 88 -21.81 13.25 -5.06
CA GLY A 88 -23.15 12.79 -5.39
C GLY A 88 -23.14 11.56 -6.29
N GLU A 89 -23.76 11.65 -7.46
CA GLU A 89 -23.73 10.57 -8.46
C GLU A 89 -22.34 10.33 -9.08
N GLY A 90 -21.44 11.31 -8.95
CA GLY A 90 -20.05 11.18 -9.41
C GLY A 90 -19.28 10.06 -8.71
N TRP A 91 -19.74 9.57 -7.56
CA TRP A 91 -19.11 8.42 -6.87
C TRP A 91 -19.03 7.16 -7.73
N SER A 92 -19.86 7.01 -8.77
CA SER A 92 -19.74 5.89 -9.72
C SER A 92 -18.53 5.98 -10.66
N SER A 93 -17.87 7.13 -10.76
CA SER A 93 -16.67 7.31 -11.58
C SER A 93 -15.41 6.79 -10.88
N PRO A 94 -14.51 6.08 -11.59
CA PRO A 94 -13.24 5.59 -11.05
C PRO A 94 -12.40 6.63 -10.32
N GLU A 95 -12.33 7.84 -10.87
CA GLU A 95 -11.58 8.96 -10.31
C GLU A 95 -12.15 9.42 -8.97
N CYS A 96 -13.47 9.25 -8.75
CA CYS A 96 -14.13 9.67 -7.53
C CYS A 96 -13.98 8.61 -6.44
N TYR A 97 -14.44 7.36 -6.63
CA TYR A 97 -14.34 6.37 -5.54
C TYR A 97 -12.88 6.02 -5.19
N SER A 98 -11.94 6.14 -6.14
CA SER A 98 -10.54 5.84 -5.89
C SER A 98 -9.85 6.80 -4.92
N VAL A 99 -10.34 8.05 -4.79
CA VAL A 99 -9.81 9.00 -3.79
C VAL A 99 -10.09 8.56 -2.34
N VAL A 100 -10.99 7.60 -2.14
CA VAL A 100 -11.25 6.99 -0.83
C VAL A 100 -10.68 5.57 -0.78
N LEU A 101 -11.03 4.73 -1.74
CA LEU A 101 -10.65 3.31 -1.74
C LEU A 101 -9.12 3.13 -1.69
N GLN A 102 -8.39 3.83 -2.55
CA GLN A 102 -6.95 3.63 -2.68
C GLN A 102 -6.16 4.17 -1.47
N PRO A 103 -6.29 5.43 -1.05
CA PRO A 103 -5.44 5.99 0.01
C PRO A 103 -5.80 5.54 1.43
N PHE A 104 -7.01 5.05 1.68
CA PHE A 104 -7.44 4.68 3.04
C PHE A 104 -7.64 3.18 3.26
N LEU A 105 -7.96 2.40 2.23
CA LEU A 105 -8.21 0.97 2.39
C LEU A 105 -7.12 0.13 1.73
N ILE A 106 -6.89 0.31 0.43
CA ILE A 106 -5.96 -0.54 -0.33
C ILE A 106 -4.50 -0.22 0.02
N SER A 107 -4.06 1.02 -0.17
CA SER A 107 -2.65 1.39 0.03
C SER A 107 -2.20 1.23 1.49
N PRO A 108 -2.98 1.61 2.52
CA PRO A 108 -2.59 1.35 3.91
C PRO A 108 -2.48 -0.13 4.23
N ALA A 109 -3.43 -0.97 3.76
CA ALA A 109 -3.36 -2.40 4.00
C ALA A 109 -2.08 -3.02 3.43
N ILE A 110 -1.60 -2.52 2.29
CA ILE A 110 -0.33 -2.96 1.68
C ILE A 110 0.84 -2.40 2.48
N ASN A 111 0.91 -1.08 2.62
CA ASN A 111 2.10 -0.39 3.12
C ASN A 111 2.36 -0.63 4.60
N TYR A 112 1.32 -0.74 5.43
CA TYR A 112 1.53 -1.02 6.87
C TYR A 112 2.13 -2.40 7.07
N VAL A 113 1.63 -3.40 6.35
CA VAL A 113 2.17 -4.76 6.40
C VAL A 113 3.62 -4.76 5.94
N ASP A 114 3.93 -4.07 4.84
CA ASP A 114 5.31 -3.96 4.32
C ASP A 114 6.26 -3.33 5.36
N VAL A 115 5.84 -2.24 6.02
CA VAL A 115 6.68 -1.60 7.03
C VAL A 115 6.82 -2.47 8.28
N VAL A 116 5.76 -3.16 8.73
CA VAL A 116 5.86 -4.08 9.87
C VAL A 116 6.82 -5.23 9.55
N VAL A 117 6.75 -5.82 8.36
CA VAL A 117 7.71 -6.85 7.91
C VAL A 117 9.14 -6.32 7.87
N ALA A 118 9.33 -5.10 7.37
CA ALA A 118 10.64 -4.46 7.33
C ALA A 118 11.19 -4.25 8.75
N VAL A 119 10.39 -3.70 9.66
CA VAL A 119 10.76 -3.49 11.07
C VAL A 119 11.14 -4.80 11.76
N THR A 120 10.33 -5.85 11.66
CA THR A 120 10.62 -7.14 12.32
C THR A 120 11.80 -7.90 11.70
N SER A 121 12.33 -7.42 10.58
CA SER A 121 13.54 -7.98 9.98
C SER A 121 14.81 -7.21 10.38
N LEU A 122 14.67 -6.07 11.06
CA LEU A 122 15.82 -5.35 11.58
C LEU A 122 16.43 -6.11 12.77
N PRO A 123 17.77 -6.17 12.87
CA PRO A 123 18.43 -6.80 14.02
C PRO A 123 18.06 -6.15 15.34
N GLY A 124 17.71 -6.98 16.33
CA GLY A 124 17.39 -6.54 17.69
C GLY A 124 16.14 -5.66 17.80
N HIS A 125 15.21 -5.76 16.85
CA HIS A 125 13.99 -4.95 16.80
C HIS A 125 13.15 -5.03 18.08
N GLU A 126 13.24 -6.11 18.86
CA GLU A 126 12.48 -6.28 20.10
C GLU A 126 12.94 -5.35 21.23
N ARG A 127 14.16 -4.80 21.13
CA ARG A 127 14.78 -4.01 22.21
C ARG A 127 15.03 -2.56 21.83
N ARG A 128 14.69 -2.18 20.60
CA ARG A 128 14.97 -0.85 20.05
C ARG A 128 13.72 0.03 20.11
N PRO A 129 13.87 1.37 20.24
CA PRO A 129 12.74 2.28 20.16
C PRO A 129 11.99 2.11 18.83
N VAL A 130 10.66 2.00 18.89
CA VAL A 130 9.81 1.79 17.70
C VAL A 130 9.97 2.92 16.68
N GLY A 131 10.09 4.17 17.13
CA GLY A 131 10.32 5.31 16.24
C GLY A 131 11.57 5.15 15.38
N ASP A 132 12.68 4.73 15.99
CA ASP A 132 13.96 4.51 15.29
C ASP A 132 13.86 3.35 14.29
N LEU A 133 13.17 2.27 14.69
CA LEU A 133 12.94 1.12 13.83
C LEU A 133 12.11 1.48 12.59
N VAL A 134 11.02 2.22 12.78
CA VAL A 134 10.17 2.67 11.67
C VAL A 134 10.96 3.57 10.73
N ALA A 135 11.71 4.54 11.27
CA ALA A 135 12.54 5.43 10.46
C ALA A 135 13.58 4.66 9.64
N GLU A 136 14.30 3.73 10.27
CA GLU A 136 15.27 2.87 9.58
C GLU A 136 14.61 1.97 8.53
N ALA A 137 13.48 1.33 8.85
CA ALA A 137 12.73 0.49 7.92
C ALA A 137 12.28 1.29 6.69
N LEU A 138 11.75 2.50 6.87
CA LEU A 138 11.34 3.38 5.76
C LEU A 138 12.53 3.84 4.91
N ARG A 139 13.72 4.02 5.50
CA ARG A 139 14.94 4.36 4.75
C ARG A 139 15.48 3.19 3.93
N GLN A 140 15.42 1.97 4.45
CA GLN A 140 15.97 0.78 3.77
C GLN A 140 14.98 0.12 2.81
N GLN A 141 13.70 0.10 3.14
CA GLN A 141 12.64 -0.63 2.44
C GLN A 141 11.37 0.25 2.38
N HIS A 142 11.47 1.43 1.79
CA HIS A 142 10.33 2.35 1.68
C HIS A 142 9.14 1.66 0.97
N PRO A 143 7.87 2.01 1.22
CA PRO A 143 6.76 1.44 0.44
C PRO A 143 6.73 1.90 -1.02
N PHE A 144 7.32 3.06 -1.32
CA PHE A 144 7.36 3.66 -2.66
C PHE A 144 8.82 3.88 -3.12
N PRO A 145 9.44 2.95 -3.88
CA PRO A 145 10.86 3.01 -4.22
C PRO A 145 11.21 4.05 -5.24
N ILE A 146 10.25 4.36 -6.10
CA ILE A 146 10.44 5.18 -7.26
C ILE A 146 9.40 6.27 -7.19
N LEU A 147 9.85 7.52 -7.29
CA LEU A 147 8.96 8.66 -7.47
C LEU A 147 9.06 9.13 -8.92
N GLU A 148 7.92 9.27 -9.57
CA GLU A 148 7.85 9.67 -10.97
C GLU A 148 7.51 11.16 -11.08
N ARG A 149 8.20 11.87 -11.98
CA ARG A 149 7.92 13.29 -12.26
C ARG A 149 7.92 13.55 -13.76
N TYR A 150 6.93 14.30 -14.20
CA TYR A 150 6.94 14.91 -15.53
C TYR A 150 7.58 16.29 -15.44
N VAL A 151 8.51 16.56 -16.35
CA VAL A 151 9.30 17.79 -16.41
C VAL A 151 8.82 18.61 -17.59
N GLU A 152 7.94 19.59 -17.36
CA GLU A 152 7.37 20.42 -18.43
C GLU A 152 8.39 21.39 -19.05
N GLN A 153 9.29 21.92 -18.21
CA GLN A 153 10.34 22.88 -18.60
C GLN A 153 11.71 22.29 -18.24
N PRO A 154 12.78 22.60 -18.98
CA PRO A 154 14.09 22.00 -18.71
C PRO A 154 14.58 22.34 -17.30
N VAL A 155 15.19 21.36 -16.61
CA VAL A 155 15.75 21.52 -15.26
C VAL A 155 17.17 20.97 -15.23
N GLY A 156 18.16 21.86 -15.15
CA GLY A 156 19.56 21.47 -15.29
C GLY A 156 19.79 20.77 -16.65
N ASP A 157 20.33 19.55 -16.61
CA ASP A 157 20.56 18.74 -17.80
C ASP A 157 19.34 17.91 -18.24
N ILE A 158 18.20 18.02 -17.55
CA ILE A 158 16.98 17.29 -17.88
C ILE A 158 16.16 18.10 -18.89
N PRO A 159 15.92 17.59 -20.11
CA PRO A 159 15.13 18.30 -21.11
C PRO A 159 13.67 18.48 -20.70
N ALA A 160 13.02 19.49 -21.28
CA ALA A 160 11.55 19.60 -21.23
C ALA A 160 10.87 18.36 -21.82
N ASN A 161 9.65 18.12 -21.37
CA ASN A 161 8.80 16.98 -21.71
C ASN A 161 9.39 15.61 -21.37
N SER A 162 10.26 15.54 -20.36
CA SER A 162 10.87 14.29 -19.88
C SER A 162 10.08 13.68 -18.72
N VAL A 163 10.06 12.35 -18.65
CA VAL A 163 9.66 11.61 -17.44
C VAL A 163 10.90 11.21 -16.67
N VAL A 164 10.98 11.59 -15.40
CA VAL A 164 12.08 11.30 -14.50
C VAL A 164 11.62 10.30 -13.44
N PHE A 165 12.37 9.20 -13.32
CA PHE A 165 12.23 8.21 -12.26
C PHE A 165 13.29 8.48 -11.20
N ILE A 166 12.84 8.83 -10.00
CA ILE A 166 13.72 9.11 -8.86
C ILE A 166 13.83 7.83 -8.03
N PRO A 167 14.99 7.15 -7.97
CA PRO A 167 15.18 5.97 -7.13
C PRO A 167 15.25 6.39 -5.66
N PHE A 168 14.09 6.53 -5.05
CA PHE A 168 13.86 7.18 -3.77
C PHE A 168 14.56 6.47 -2.62
N ASP A 169 14.54 5.14 -2.57
CA ASP A 169 15.27 4.38 -1.54
C ASP A 169 16.77 4.64 -1.62
N THR A 170 17.30 4.68 -2.86
CA THR A 170 18.72 4.96 -3.09
C THR A 170 19.06 6.39 -2.69
N ALA A 171 18.16 7.34 -2.97
CA ALA A 171 18.33 8.73 -2.54
C ALA A 171 18.30 8.84 -1.01
N LEU A 172 17.33 8.21 -0.34
CA LEU A 172 17.20 8.20 1.11
C LEU A 172 18.40 7.54 1.80
N ALA A 173 18.91 6.43 1.25
CA ALA A 173 20.07 5.72 1.79
C ALA A 173 21.37 6.53 1.69
N LYS A 174 21.47 7.45 0.72
CA LYS A 174 22.64 8.34 0.53
C LYS A 174 22.54 9.66 1.31
N CYS A 175 21.35 10.01 1.80
CA CYS A 175 21.14 11.19 2.63
C CYS A 175 21.67 10.96 4.05
N ASP A 176 22.09 12.05 4.71
CA ASP A 176 22.28 12.02 6.17
C ASP A 176 20.97 11.53 6.84
N PRO A 177 21.03 10.62 7.83
CA PRO A 177 19.83 10.03 8.43
C PRO A 177 18.81 11.06 8.91
N ARG A 178 19.25 12.21 9.46
CA ARG A 178 18.32 13.24 9.96
C ARG A 178 17.54 13.91 8.84
N HIS A 179 18.16 14.07 7.68
CA HIS A 179 17.49 14.61 6.48
C HIS A 179 16.63 13.54 5.80
N ALA A 180 17.12 12.30 5.75
CA ALA A 180 16.36 11.18 5.20
C ALA A 180 15.02 10.99 5.94
N ASP A 181 15.03 11.09 7.28
CA ASP A 181 13.82 10.97 8.10
C ASP A 181 12.78 12.09 7.85
N GLN A 182 13.19 13.23 7.30
CA GLN A 182 12.28 14.29 6.88
C GLN A 182 11.74 14.03 5.47
N LEU A 183 12.52 13.34 4.64
CA LEU A 183 12.21 13.06 3.25
C LEU A 183 11.41 11.77 3.05
N VAL A 184 11.37 10.81 3.98
CA VAL A 184 10.64 9.53 3.81
C VAL A 184 9.16 9.71 3.46
N PHE A 185 8.54 10.87 3.68
CA PHE A 185 7.17 11.14 3.25
C PHE A 185 7.07 12.08 2.05
N GLY A 186 8.15 12.24 1.29
CA GLY A 186 8.28 13.23 0.22
C GLY A 186 8.51 14.64 0.75
N ALA A 187 8.58 15.61 -0.18
CA ALA A 187 8.86 17.01 0.13
C ALA A 187 8.02 17.96 -0.73
N GLY A 188 7.90 19.21 -0.28
CA GLY A 188 7.20 20.29 -0.97
C GLY A 188 5.69 20.06 -1.09
N ARG A 189 5.08 20.56 -2.18
CA ARG A 189 3.61 20.49 -2.40
C ARG A 189 3.05 19.08 -2.54
N ARG A 190 3.92 18.09 -2.76
CA ARG A 190 3.56 16.67 -2.91
C ARG A 190 4.04 15.84 -1.72
N ALA A 191 4.47 16.46 -0.61
CA ALA A 191 4.70 15.77 0.64
C ALA A 191 3.40 15.07 1.09
N CYS A 192 3.53 13.88 1.67
CA CYS A 192 2.40 13.04 2.04
C CYS A 192 1.53 13.76 3.08
N PRO A 193 0.28 14.12 2.76
CA PRO A 193 -0.62 14.75 3.73
C PRO A 193 -0.97 13.79 4.89
N GLY A 194 -0.86 12.48 4.66
CA GLY A 194 -1.10 11.44 5.64
C GLY A 194 0.08 11.13 6.57
N MET A 195 1.20 11.88 6.51
CA MET A 195 2.41 11.58 7.29
C MET A 195 2.15 11.46 8.80
N ALA A 196 1.44 12.43 9.39
CA ALA A 196 1.20 12.44 10.84
C ALA A 196 0.35 11.24 11.28
N LEU A 197 -0.72 10.95 10.51
CA LEU A 197 -1.55 9.78 10.73
C LEU A 197 -0.70 8.50 10.61
N ALA A 198 0.04 8.33 9.50
CA ALA A 198 0.85 7.14 9.25
C ALA A 198 1.89 6.88 10.34
N ARG A 199 2.62 7.91 10.78
CA ARG A 199 3.63 7.76 11.85
C ARG A 199 2.97 7.33 13.15
N SER A 200 1.94 8.04 13.59
CA SER A 200 1.30 7.80 14.89
C SER A 200 0.63 6.43 14.98
N THR A 201 -0.12 6.01 13.96
CA THR A 201 -0.84 4.73 13.96
C THR A 201 0.10 3.54 13.78
N LEU A 202 1.13 3.66 12.94
CA LEU A 202 2.13 2.61 12.76
C LEU A 202 2.97 2.45 14.02
N GLN A 203 3.40 3.55 14.64
CA GLN A 203 4.11 3.52 15.91
C GLN A 203 3.25 2.87 17.00
N ALA A 204 1.99 3.27 17.16
CA ALA A 204 1.09 2.67 18.14
C ALA A 204 0.83 1.17 17.89
N LEU A 205 0.69 0.77 16.62
CA LEU A 205 0.56 -0.64 16.23
C LEU A 205 1.79 -1.45 16.63
N LEU A 206 2.99 -0.95 16.32
CA LEU A 206 4.24 -1.62 16.62
C LEU A 206 4.53 -1.62 18.12
N GLU A 207 4.35 -0.52 18.84
CA GLU A 207 4.50 -0.49 20.31
C GLU A 207 3.59 -1.49 21.02
N ALA A 208 2.40 -1.77 20.45
CA ALA A 208 1.47 -2.75 20.99
C ALA A 208 1.83 -4.21 20.68
N THR A 209 2.75 -4.48 19.75
CA THR A 209 2.93 -5.82 19.16
C THR A 209 4.39 -6.27 19.05
N ILE A 210 5.35 -5.34 19.01
CA ILE A 210 6.77 -5.61 18.80
C ILE A 210 7.32 -6.51 19.91
N GLY A 211 8.09 -7.53 19.54
CA GLY A 211 8.63 -8.52 20.47
C GLY A 211 7.63 -9.58 20.97
N HIS A 212 6.35 -9.51 20.59
CA HIS A 212 5.38 -10.55 20.91
C HIS A 212 5.58 -11.78 20.01
N GLU A 213 5.64 -13.00 20.58
CA GLU A 213 5.92 -14.25 19.85
C GLU A 213 4.93 -14.56 18.70
N ARG A 214 3.70 -14.05 18.83
CA ARG A 214 2.61 -14.22 17.84
C ARG A 214 2.55 -13.12 16.78
N LEU A 215 3.42 -12.12 16.84
CA LEU A 215 3.63 -11.19 15.73
C LEU A 215 4.50 -11.90 14.69
N GLN A 216 3.87 -12.41 13.62
CA GLN A 216 4.57 -13.11 12.55
C GLN A 216 4.18 -12.54 11.19
N PRO A 217 4.57 -11.28 10.90
CA PRO A 217 4.13 -10.56 9.71
C PRO A 217 4.63 -11.16 8.40
N CYS A 218 5.64 -12.04 8.44
CA CYS A 218 6.13 -12.78 7.28
C CYS A 218 5.24 -13.98 6.90
N VAL A 219 4.40 -14.48 7.81
CA VAL A 219 3.47 -15.58 7.53
C VAL A 219 2.37 -15.07 6.60
N GLY A 220 2.16 -15.74 5.47
CA GLY A 220 1.19 -15.32 4.46
C GLY A 220 1.64 -14.11 3.62
N TYR A 221 2.82 -13.56 3.88
CA TYR A 221 3.32 -12.36 3.20
C TYR A 221 3.68 -12.67 1.75
N ARG A 222 2.80 -12.31 0.81
CA ARG A 222 2.95 -12.56 -0.62
C ARG A 222 2.80 -11.26 -1.44
N TRP A 223 3.49 -11.21 -2.57
CA TRP A 223 3.34 -10.18 -3.61
C TRP A 223 3.57 -8.73 -3.17
N SER A 224 4.33 -8.49 -2.10
CA SER A 224 5.02 -7.21 -1.97
C SER A 224 6.24 -7.21 -2.89
N GLY A 225 6.40 -6.16 -3.70
CA GLY A 225 7.56 -6.01 -4.59
C GLY A 225 8.87 -6.11 -3.82
N ARG A 226 8.93 -5.61 -2.57
CA ARG A 226 10.21 -5.40 -1.87
C ARG A 226 11.02 -6.65 -1.54
N ARG A 227 10.37 -7.80 -1.40
CA ARG A 227 11.05 -9.08 -1.08
C ARG A 227 10.84 -10.19 -2.10
N ASN A 228 10.00 -9.92 -3.10
CA ASN A 228 9.61 -10.89 -4.12
C ASN A 228 10.06 -10.50 -5.53
N ASP A 229 10.73 -9.35 -5.70
CA ASP A 229 11.47 -9.02 -6.90
C ASP A 229 12.64 -10.01 -7.06
N GLY A 230 12.75 -10.67 -8.22
CA GLY A 230 13.81 -11.64 -8.49
C GLY A 230 13.55 -13.06 -7.96
N LYS A 231 12.37 -13.32 -7.41
CA LYS A 231 11.90 -14.65 -6.95
C LYS A 231 10.69 -15.12 -7.73
N GLU A 232 10.67 -14.85 -9.03
CA GLU A 232 9.57 -15.21 -9.93
C GLU A 232 9.44 -16.73 -10.04
N THR A 233 8.20 -17.20 -9.94
CA THR A 233 7.83 -18.53 -10.39
C THR A 233 7.67 -18.55 -11.92
N LEU A 234 7.83 -19.71 -12.57
CA LEU A 234 7.63 -19.84 -14.02
C LEU A 234 6.29 -19.25 -14.51
N PRO A 235 5.14 -19.46 -13.83
CA PRO A 235 3.88 -18.82 -14.20
C PRO A 235 3.91 -17.29 -14.13
N GLU A 236 4.61 -16.72 -13.14
CA GLU A 236 4.74 -15.26 -12.99
C GLU A 236 5.61 -14.68 -14.10
N THR A 237 6.71 -15.34 -14.45
CA THR A 237 7.56 -14.93 -15.59
C THR A 237 6.78 -14.96 -16.91
N VAL A 238 6.01 -16.02 -17.17
CA VAL A 238 5.15 -16.10 -18.38
C VAL A 238 4.11 -14.98 -18.38
N PHE A 239 3.49 -14.70 -17.24
CA PHE A 239 2.53 -13.60 -17.11
C PHE A 239 3.17 -12.23 -17.42
N GLN A 240 4.38 -11.97 -16.91
CA GLN A 240 5.14 -10.75 -17.17
C GLN A 240 5.47 -10.59 -18.66
N ILE A 241 6.01 -11.63 -19.30
CA ILE A 241 6.32 -11.63 -20.73
C ILE A 241 5.06 -11.37 -21.57
N THR A 242 3.95 -12.04 -21.23
CA THR A 242 2.68 -11.87 -21.95
C THR A 242 2.14 -10.45 -21.81
N SER A 243 2.23 -9.88 -20.61
CA SER A 243 1.79 -8.49 -20.35
C SER A 243 2.64 -7.49 -21.11
N PHE A 244 3.96 -7.67 -21.13
CA PHE A 244 4.89 -6.85 -21.90
C PHE A 244 4.62 -6.95 -23.41
N ALA A 245 4.45 -8.16 -23.93
CA ALA A 245 4.13 -8.38 -25.35
C ALA A 245 2.81 -7.71 -25.76
N ARG A 246 1.78 -7.77 -24.91
CA ARG A 246 0.49 -7.07 -25.13
C ARG A 246 0.66 -5.56 -25.15
N ALA A 247 1.41 -4.99 -24.20
CA ALA A 247 1.68 -3.56 -24.17
C ALA A 247 2.45 -3.09 -25.42
N LEU A 248 3.46 -3.86 -25.84
CA LEU A 248 4.22 -3.58 -27.06
C LEU A 248 3.35 -3.69 -28.33
N ALA A 249 2.49 -4.69 -28.41
CA ALA A 249 1.55 -4.84 -29.52
C ALA A 249 0.55 -3.67 -29.60
N GLY A 250 0.06 -3.18 -28.45
CA GLY A 250 -0.82 -2.01 -28.38
C GLY A 250 -0.14 -0.70 -28.80
N LEU A 251 1.18 -0.58 -28.59
CA LEU A 251 1.99 0.55 -29.09
C LEU A 251 2.25 0.48 -30.60
N LEU A 252 2.37 -0.72 -31.15
CA LEU A 252 2.69 -0.95 -32.57
C LEU A 252 1.45 -0.99 -33.47
N ILE A 253 0.26 -1.24 -32.91
CA ILE A 253 -1.02 -1.32 -33.65
C ILE A 253 -2.05 -0.41 -32.97
N PRO A 254 -2.15 0.87 -33.37
CA PRO A 254 -3.16 1.79 -32.84
C PRO A 254 -4.56 1.29 -33.26
N GLY A 255 -5.35 0.77 -32.32
CA GLY A 255 -6.72 0.32 -32.58
C GLY A 255 -7.16 -0.97 -31.85
N LEU A 256 -6.21 -1.76 -31.33
CA LEU A 256 -6.52 -2.83 -30.38
C LEU A 256 -6.51 -2.24 -28.97
N GLY A 257 -7.65 -1.65 -28.57
CA GLY A 257 -7.82 -1.04 -27.26
C GLY A 257 -7.38 -1.98 -26.13
N CYS A 258 -6.41 -1.54 -25.34
CA CYS A 258 -6.08 -2.17 -24.07
C CYS A 258 -7.27 -2.04 -23.12
N THR A 259 -8.19 -3.01 -23.11
CA THR A 259 -9.04 -3.24 -21.94
C THR A 259 -8.18 -3.93 -20.90
N VAL A 260 -7.55 -3.16 -20.03
CA VAL A 260 -6.92 -3.68 -18.81
C VAL A 260 -8.04 -3.93 -17.80
N SER A 261 -8.45 -5.19 -17.65
CA SER A 261 -9.32 -5.65 -16.54
C SER A 261 -8.48 -6.38 -15.49
#